data_AF-A0A5A7U3K3-F1
#
_entry.id   AF-A0A5A7U3K3-F1
#
_cell.length_a   1.000
_cell.length_b   1.000
_cell.length_c   1.000
_cell.angle_alpha   90.00
_cell.angle_beta   90.00
_cell.angle_gamma   90.00
#
_symmetry.space_group_name_H-M   'P 1'
#
loop_
_entity.id
_entity.type
_entity.pdbx_description
1 polymer ?
#
loop_
_entity_poly.entity_id
_entity_poly.type
_entity_poly.pdbx_seq_one_letter_code
_entity_poly.pdbx_strand_id
1 'polypeptide(L)'
;MRRWWWWSSYCVGICSTSAVFMFLVLVSECSPPEDPIKCGSVSPNKYANCTITNSYGAFPDRSICRVAEVIYPTTEAEVMLAVAAATRGLRKMKVGTRFSHSIPKLACPEGEEGVVISTKYLNRTVKVDVEGMSISVEGGATLRQIIEDAATAGLALPHTPYWWGLTIGGLLSTGAHGSSLWGKGSSVHDYVVAVKMVSPGGSEDGYAKLRTILPDDQNHLNAAKVSLGVLGVITQVSIFAVFPSLLI
;
A
#
# COMPACT_ATOMS: atom_id res chain seq x y z
N MET A 1 -33.02 -29.34 -8.38
CA MET A 1 -31.89 -29.86 -9.20
C MET A 1 -30.75 -28.84 -9.07
N ARG A 2 -29.52 -29.30 -8.74
CA ARG A 2 -28.27 -28.54 -8.49
C ARG A 2 -28.11 -27.87 -7.10
N ARG A 3 -27.63 -28.69 -6.15
CA ARG A 3 -26.94 -28.28 -4.90
C ARG A 3 -25.55 -27.75 -5.25
N TRP A 4 -25.17 -26.61 -4.68
CA TRP A 4 -23.78 -26.14 -4.61
C TRP A 4 -23.38 -26.01 -3.14
N TRP A 5 -22.17 -26.46 -2.85
CA TRP A 5 -21.64 -26.76 -1.54
C TRP A 5 -21.25 -25.48 -0.79
N TRP A 6 -21.83 -25.29 0.40
CA TRP A 6 -21.30 -24.38 1.40
C TRP A 6 -20.15 -25.08 2.13
N TRP A 7 -18.99 -24.42 2.20
CA TRP A 7 -17.97 -24.76 3.20
C TRP A 7 -18.33 -24.05 4.50
N SER A 8 -18.87 -24.81 5.45
CA SER A 8 -18.85 -24.44 6.86
C SER A 8 -18.39 -25.66 7.65
N SER A 9 -17.30 -25.46 8.37
CA SER A 9 -16.89 -26.10 9.63
C SER A 9 -17.22 -27.58 9.81
N TYR A 10 -16.18 -28.40 9.72
CA TYR A 10 -16.17 -29.83 9.98
C TYR A 10 -16.76 -30.19 11.36
N CYS A 11 -17.89 -30.90 11.36
CA CYS A 11 -18.33 -31.75 12.48
C CYS A 11 -17.46 -33.02 12.50
N VAL A 12 -16.69 -33.22 13.57
CA VAL A 12 -15.99 -34.48 13.83
C VAL A 12 -16.96 -35.45 14.52
N GLY A 13 -17.35 -36.51 13.81
CA GLY A 13 -18.00 -37.67 14.40
C GLY A 13 -16.95 -38.56 15.08
N ILE A 14 -17.06 -38.72 16.40
CA ILE A 14 -16.21 -39.60 17.19
C ILE A 14 -16.67 -41.05 16.94
N CYS A 15 -15.87 -41.83 16.19
CA CYS A 15 -15.97 -43.29 16.21
C CYS A 15 -14.79 -43.82 17.01
N SER A 16 -15.11 -44.39 18.17
CA SER A 16 -14.19 -44.96 19.15
C SER A 16 -13.56 -46.24 18.62
N THR A 17 -12.27 -46.21 18.26
CA THR A 17 -11.35 -47.32 18.51
C THR A 17 -9.91 -46.83 18.60
N SER A 18 -9.22 -47.36 19.61
CA SER A 18 -7.86 -47.08 20.07
C SER A 18 -6.81 -46.92 18.96
N ALA A 19 -6.33 -45.70 18.77
CA ALA A 19 -4.96 -45.41 18.37
C ALA A 19 -4.65 -43.97 18.77
N VAL A 20 -3.69 -43.79 19.68
CA VAL A 20 -3.15 -42.46 20.02
C VAL A 20 -2.33 -41.99 18.82
N PHE A 21 -3.01 -41.43 17.82
CA PHE A 21 -2.38 -40.65 16.75
C PHE A 21 -2.16 -39.25 17.31
N MET A 22 -0.93 -38.98 17.74
CA MET A 22 -0.48 -37.62 18.00
C MET A 22 -0.50 -36.87 16.66
N PHE A 23 -1.63 -36.23 16.36
CA PHE A 23 -1.74 -35.30 15.24
C PHE A 23 -0.78 -34.14 15.51
N LEU A 24 0.41 -34.19 14.91
CA LEU A 24 1.24 -33.02 14.69
C LEU A 24 0.45 -32.09 13.77
N VAL A 25 -0.36 -31.23 14.37
CA VAL A 25 -0.94 -30.07 13.68
C VAL A 25 0.26 -29.18 13.36
N LEU A 26 0.81 -29.34 12.16
CA LEU A 26 1.70 -28.35 11.57
C LEU A 26 0.86 -27.08 11.39
N VAL A 27 0.91 -26.20 12.39
CA VAL A 27 0.43 -24.83 12.26
C VAL A 27 1.33 -24.19 11.22
N SER A 28 0.86 -24.13 9.98
CA SER A 28 1.48 -23.31 8.95
C SER A 28 1.21 -21.86 9.35
N GLU A 29 2.12 -21.27 10.12
CA GLU A 29 2.10 -19.84 10.41
C GLU A 29 2.38 -19.10 9.10
N CYS A 30 1.31 -18.64 8.44
CA CYS A 30 1.41 -17.68 7.35
C CYS A 30 1.88 -16.34 7.93
N SER A 31 3.20 -16.19 8.08
CA SER A 31 3.80 -14.92 8.48
C SER A 31 3.74 -13.93 7.31
N PRO A 32 3.32 -12.67 7.54
CA PRO A 32 3.42 -11.64 6.50
C PRO A 32 4.90 -11.46 6.10
N PRO A 33 5.17 -10.92 4.88
CA PRO A 33 6.53 -10.62 4.47
C PRO A 33 7.24 -9.73 5.50
N GLU A 34 8.55 -9.93 5.66
CA GLU A 34 9.38 -9.07 6.50
C GLU A 34 9.35 -7.61 6.03
N ASP A 35 9.87 -6.71 6.86
CA ASP A 35 10.12 -5.34 6.42
C ASP A 35 11.10 -5.36 5.23
N PRO A 36 10.72 -4.78 4.08
CA PRO A 36 11.58 -4.76 2.89
C PRO A 36 12.83 -3.89 3.09
N ILE A 37 12.83 -3.00 4.09
CA ILE A 37 13.94 -2.09 4.37
C ILE A 37 14.76 -2.65 5.54
N LYS A 38 16.04 -2.90 5.29
CA LYS A 38 17.00 -3.35 6.30
C LYS A 38 18.14 -2.37 6.40
N CYS A 39 18.34 -1.79 7.59
CA CYS A 39 19.43 -0.86 7.86
C CYS A 39 20.27 -1.32 9.04
N GLY A 40 21.58 -1.04 8.99
CA GLY A 40 22.44 -1.09 10.16
C GLY A 40 22.14 0.07 11.10
N SER A 41 21.96 -0.22 12.39
CA SER A 41 21.82 0.81 13.42
C SER A 41 23.18 1.42 13.73
N VAL A 42 23.30 2.76 13.64
CA VAL A 42 24.51 3.50 14.04
C VAL A 42 24.29 4.25 15.35
N SER A 43 23.08 4.80 15.56
CA SER A 43 22.64 5.42 16.82
C SER A 43 21.10 5.44 16.89
N PRO A 44 20.46 5.81 18.02
CA PRO A 44 19.02 6.01 18.06
C PRO A 44 18.57 6.94 16.92
N ASN A 45 17.60 6.51 16.12
CA ASN A 45 17.07 7.21 14.95
C ASN A 45 18.11 7.55 13.85
N LYS A 46 19.28 6.88 13.82
CA LYS A 46 20.27 7.02 12.75
C LYS A 46 20.65 5.67 12.17
N TYR A 47 20.35 5.52 10.89
CA TYR A 47 20.53 4.31 10.13
C TYR A 47 21.63 4.51 9.08
N ALA A 48 22.42 3.46 8.83
CA ALA A 48 23.38 3.42 7.74
C ALA A 48 23.32 2.05 7.05
N ASN A 49 23.96 1.94 5.88
CA ASN A 49 24.00 0.70 5.09
C ASN A 49 22.59 0.13 4.84
N CYS A 50 21.65 1.02 4.51
CA CYS A 50 20.28 0.63 4.24
C CYS A 50 20.17 -0.08 2.90
N THR A 51 19.36 -1.13 2.87
CA THR A 51 18.97 -1.83 1.66
C THR A 51 17.45 -1.92 1.58
N ILE A 52 16.92 -1.93 0.37
CA ILE A 52 15.50 -2.19 0.11
C ILE A 52 15.37 -3.40 -0.82
N THR A 53 14.43 -4.28 -0.50
CA THR A 53 14.07 -5.44 -1.32
C THR A 53 12.59 -5.37 -1.70
N ASN A 54 12.14 -6.30 -2.53
CA ASN A 54 10.70 -6.51 -2.72
C ASN A 54 10.16 -7.53 -1.69
N SER A 55 8.87 -7.83 -1.76
CA SER A 55 8.21 -8.82 -0.89
C SER A 55 8.79 -10.24 -0.96
N TYR A 56 9.59 -10.57 -1.98
CA TYR A 56 10.28 -11.86 -2.11
C TYR A 56 11.70 -11.84 -1.51
N GLY A 57 12.14 -10.70 -0.98
CA GLY A 57 13.48 -10.52 -0.41
C GLY A 57 14.58 -10.22 -1.43
N ALA A 58 14.29 -10.20 -2.74
CA ALA A 58 15.25 -9.86 -3.78
C ALA A 58 14.57 -9.39 -5.09
N PHE A 59 15.19 -8.43 -5.78
CA PHE A 59 14.76 -8.04 -7.12
C PHE A 59 15.14 -9.10 -8.18
N PRO A 60 14.49 -9.14 -9.36
CA PRO A 60 14.67 -10.20 -10.37
C PRO A 60 16.12 -10.39 -10.85
N ASP A 61 16.89 -9.30 -10.94
CA ASP A 61 18.31 -9.36 -11.34
C ASP A 61 19.28 -9.64 -10.19
N ARG A 62 18.74 -9.91 -8.99
CA ARG A 62 19.47 -10.21 -7.75
C ARG A 62 20.44 -9.12 -7.28
N SER A 63 20.43 -7.94 -7.88
CA SER A 63 21.27 -6.85 -7.39
C SER A 63 20.77 -6.38 -6.03
N ILE A 64 21.68 -5.98 -5.16
CA ILE A 64 21.34 -5.33 -3.90
C ILE A 64 21.04 -3.85 -4.16
N CYS A 65 19.84 -3.41 -3.80
CA CYS A 65 19.51 -1.99 -3.84
C CYS A 65 19.97 -1.33 -2.55
N ARG A 66 21.08 -0.58 -2.60
CA ARG A 66 21.57 0.23 -1.49
C ARG A 66 20.97 1.62 -1.56
N VAL A 67 20.66 2.17 -0.40
CA VAL A 67 20.10 3.51 -0.26
C VAL A 67 20.84 4.24 0.85
N ALA A 68 21.21 5.49 0.59
CA ALA A 68 21.97 6.29 1.55
C ALA A 68 21.10 6.70 2.74
N GLU A 69 19.79 6.84 2.56
CA GLU A 69 18.88 7.28 3.61
C GLU A 69 17.47 6.73 3.43
N VAL A 70 16.81 6.47 4.56
CA VAL A 70 15.40 6.11 4.62
C VAL A 70 14.69 7.03 5.60
N ILE A 71 13.60 7.64 5.15
CA ILE A 71 12.78 8.54 5.95
C ILE A 71 11.43 7.87 6.19
N TYR A 72 10.94 7.95 7.43
CA TYR A 72 9.73 7.30 7.90
C TYR A 72 8.68 8.33 8.36
N PRO A 73 8.12 9.13 7.44
CA PRO A 73 7.13 10.14 7.79
C PRO A 73 5.85 9.51 8.37
N THR A 74 5.25 10.23 9.31
CA THR A 74 3.97 9.96 9.97
C THR A 74 2.91 11.00 9.60
N THR A 75 3.31 12.11 8.98
CA THR A 75 2.42 13.19 8.54
C THR A 75 2.75 13.69 7.13
N GLU A 76 1.77 14.30 6.47
CA GLU A 76 1.97 14.96 5.16
C GLU A 76 3.02 16.08 5.21
N ALA A 77 3.13 16.78 6.34
CA ALA A 77 4.15 17.82 6.54
C ALA A 77 5.57 17.22 6.59
N GLU A 78 5.75 16.06 7.22
CA GLU A 78 7.04 15.36 7.21
C GLU A 78 7.39 14.85 5.81
N VAL A 79 6.40 14.42 5.01
CA VAL A 79 6.62 14.09 3.60
C VAL A 79 7.08 15.32 2.80
N MET A 80 6.44 16.48 3.00
CA MET A 80 6.85 17.74 2.38
C MET A 80 8.30 18.10 2.70
N LEU A 81 8.70 18.00 3.98
CA LEU A 81 10.08 18.27 4.41
C LEU A 81 11.08 17.28 3.79
N ALA A 82 10.74 15.99 3.75
CA ALA A 82 11.57 14.95 3.16
C ALA A 82 11.81 15.20 1.66
N VAL A 83 10.74 15.50 0.91
CA VAL A 83 10.83 15.79 -0.52
C VAL A 83 11.62 17.08 -0.76
N ALA A 84 11.37 18.14 0.02
CA ALA A 84 12.08 19.40 -0.12
C ALA A 84 13.59 19.25 0.11
N ALA A 85 13.99 18.53 1.16
CA ALA A 85 15.39 18.28 1.48
C ALA A 85 16.10 17.50 0.36
N ALA A 86 15.48 16.43 -0.12
CA ALA A 86 16.04 15.61 -1.20
C ALA A 86 16.09 16.36 -2.54
N THR A 87 15.05 17.14 -2.87
CA THR A 87 15.04 18.00 -4.07
C THR A 87 16.14 19.06 -4.01
N ARG A 88 16.32 19.73 -2.86
CA ARG A 88 17.40 20.72 -2.67
C ARG A 88 18.79 20.10 -2.79
N GLY A 89 18.95 18.86 -2.32
CA GLY A 89 20.19 18.08 -2.43
C GLY A 89 20.38 17.37 -3.78
N LEU A 90 19.47 17.55 -4.74
CA LEU A 90 19.47 16.86 -6.04
C LEU A 90 19.53 15.32 -5.92
N ARG A 91 18.95 14.77 -4.85
CA ARG A 91 18.97 13.33 -4.57
C ARG A 91 17.78 12.64 -5.23
N LYS A 92 18.02 11.45 -5.79
CA LYS A 92 16.95 10.61 -6.33
C LYS A 92 16.10 10.07 -5.19
N MET A 93 14.79 10.11 -5.35
CA MET A 93 13.83 9.63 -4.35
C MET A 93 13.01 8.48 -4.91
N LYS A 94 12.70 7.49 -4.07
CA LYS A 94 11.69 6.47 -4.34
C LYS A 94 10.79 6.26 -3.12
N VAL A 95 9.57 5.79 -3.36
CA VAL A 95 8.62 5.46 -2.29
C VAL A 95 8.78 3.99 -1.90
N GLY A 96 8.96 3.74 -0.60
CA GLY A 96 8.98 2.40 -0.03
C GLY A 96 7.65 2.08 0.66
N THR A 97 6.86 1.17 0.10
CA THR A 97 5.60 0.73 0.73
C THR A 97 5.86 -0.32 1.81
N ARG A 98 4.86 -0.57 2.69
CA ARG A 98 4.98 -1.47 3.86
C ARG A 98 5.62 -2.84 3.57
N PHE A 99 5.38 -3.40 2.39
CA PHE A 99 5.92 -4.69 1.96
C PHE A 99 6.65 -4.65 0.61
N SER A 100 6.77 -3.47 -0.04
CA SER A 100 7.47 -3.31 -1.31
C SER A 100 7.10 -4.38 -2.36
N HIS A 101 5.81 -4.67 -2.53
CA HIS A 101 5.32 -5.77 -3.36
C HIS A 101 5.30 -5.39 -4.86
N SER A 102 6.46 -5.00 -5.37
CA SER A 102 6.72 -4.76 -6.79
C SER A 102 7.81 -5.70 -7.28
N ILE A 103 7.52 -6.48 -8.33
CA ILE A 103 8.55 -7.30 -8.98
C ILE A 103 9.60 -6.40 -9.64
N PRO A 104 9.25 -5.35 -10.40
CA PRO A 104 10.23 -4.39 -10.88
C PRO A 104 10.80 -3.56 -9.73
N LYS A 105 11.97 -2.97 -9.97
CA LYS A 105 12.72 -2.13 -9.02
C LYS A 105 12.14 -0.73 -8.81
N LEU A 106 10.82 -0.60 -8.72
CA LEU A 106 10.18 0.72 -8.60
C LEU A 106 10.58 1.45 -7.32
N ALA A 107 10.78 0.72 -6.22
CA ALA A 107 11.18 1.27 -4.93
C ALA A 107 12.71 1.50 -4.80
N CYS A 108 13.51 1.07 -5.79
CA CYS A 108 14.96 1.22 -5.76
C CYS A 108 15.39 2.50 -6.47
N PRO A 109 16.01 3.47 -5.78
CA PRO A 109 16.61 4.62 -6.45
C PRO A 109 17.84 4.19 -7.28
N GLU A 110 18.16 4.97 -8.31
CA GLU A 110 19.39 4.77 -9.07
C GLU A 110 20.61 5.25 -8.25
N GLY A 111 21.68 4.45 -8.26
CA GLY A 111 22.89 4.71 -7.47
C GLY A 111 22.72 4.42 -5.98
N GLU A 112 23.74 4.75 -5.18
CA GLU A 112 23.75 4.50 -3.73
C GLU A 112 23.33 5.72 -2.91
N GLU A 113 23.35 6.92 -3.50
CA GLU A 113 23.04 8.21 -2.84
C GLU A 113 21.53 8.51 -2.72
N GLY A 114 20.69 7.59 -3.21
CA GLY A 114 19.24 7.74 -3.23
C GLY A 114 18.59 7.73 -1.85
N VAL A 115 17.41 8.33 -1.77
CA VAL A 115 16.56 8.40 -0.58
C VAL A 115 15.30 7.56 -0.78
N VAL A 116 14.95 6.75 0.20
CA VAL A 116 13.64 6.09 0.26
C VAL A 116 12.73 6.80 1.24
N ILE A 117 11.55 7.20 0.79
CA ILE A 117 10.50 7.75 1.65
C ILE A 117 9.52 6.61 1.91
N SER A 118 9.54 6.07 3.13
CA SER A 118 8.70 4.94 3.51
C SER A 118 7.31 5.38 3.96
N THR A 119 6.26 4.85 3.34
CA THR A 119 4.87 5.14 3.76
C THR A 119 4.41 4.25 4.92
N LYS A 120 5.30 3.46 5.51
CA LYS A 120 4.99 2.47 6.55
C LYS A 120 4.15 3.02 7.71
N TYR A 121 4.40 4.27 8.13
CA TYR A 121 3.69 4.92 9.24
C TYR A 121 2.75 6.04 8.82
N LEU A 122 2.58 6.25 7.50
CA LEU A 122 1.61 7.18 6.92
C LEU A 122 0.38 6.37 6.47
N ASN A 123 -0.32 5.76 7.43
CA ASN A 123 -1.30 4.71 7.20
C ASN A 123 -2.65 4.90 7.94
N ARG A 124 -2.97 6.11 8.37
CA ARG A 124 -4.23 6.39 9.08
C ARG A 124 -5.43 6.46 8.13
N THR A 125 -6.59 6.10 8.65
CA THR A 125 -7.87 6.43 8.03
C THR A 125 -8.25 7.85 8.41
N VAL A 126 -8.41 8.71 7.39
CA VAL A 126 -8.59 10.16 7.55
C VAL A 126 -10.07 10.50 7.70
N LYS A 127 -10.93 9.88 6.89
CA LYS A 127 -12.39 10.11 6.90
C LYS A 127 -13.11 8.88 6.35
N VAL A 128 -14.23 8.52 6.98
CA VAL A 128 -15.23 7.61 6.40
C VAL A 128 -16.52 8.41 6.22
N ASP A 129 -17.01 8.49 4.98
CA ASP A 129 -18.22 9.20 4.59
C ASP A 129 -19.29 8.19 4.18
N VAL A 130 -20.18 7.87 5.12
CA VAL A 130 -21.22 6.85 4.92
C VAL A 130 -22.28 7.34 3.93
N GLU A 131 -22.67 8.61 4.00
CA GLU A 131 -23.65 9.22 3.09
C GLU A 131 -23.07 9.36 1.69
N GLY A 132 -21.82 9.85 1.60
CA GLY A 132 -21.09 10.01 0.34
C GLY A 132 -20.48 8.71 -0.19
N MET A 133 -20.65 7.58 0.50
CA MET A 133 -20.15 6.27 0.08
C MET A 133 -18.65 6.31 -0.25
N SER A 134 -17.84 6.88 0.62
CA SER A 134 -16.40 7.01 0.37
C SER A 134 -15.55 6.89 1.62
N ILE A 135 -14.30 6.47 1.43
CA ILE A 135 -13.29 6.42 2.47
C ILE A 135 -12.02 7.12 2.00
N SER A 136 -11.47 7.97 2.85
CA SER A 136 -10.20 8.67 2.66
C SER A 136 -9.17 8.12 3.63
N VAL A 137 -8.05 7.65 3.10
CA VAL A 137 -6.96 7.06 3.90
C VAL A 137 -5.61 7.59 3.44
N GLU A 138 -4.62 7.51 4.31
CA GLU A 138 -3.24 7.84 3.99
C GLU A 138 -2.60 6.81 3.03
N GLY A 139 -1.62 7.24 2.24
CA GLY A 139 -1.05 6.44 1.13
C GLY A 139 -0.43 5.10 1.53
N GLY A 140 -0.02 4.96 2.79
CA GLY A 140 0.51 3.73 3.37
C GLY A 140 -0.53 2.80 3.99
N ALA A 141 -1.81 3.19 4.05
CA ALA A 141 -2.87 2.33 4.56
C ALA A 141 -2.97 1.06 3.72
N THR A 142 -2.97 -0.10 4.38
CA THR A 142 -3.05 -1.40 3.70
C THR A 142 -4.48 -1.69 3.26
N LEU A 143 -4.64 -2.47 2.20
CA LEU A 143 -5.95 -2.87 1.72
C LEU A 143 -6.75 -3.60 2.79
N ARG A 144 -6.10 -4.44 3.60
CA ARG A 144 -6.70 -5.10 4.76
C ARG A 144 -7.32 -4.08 5.72
N GLN A 145 -6.56 -3.07 6.12
CA GLN A 145 -7.04 -2.01 7.01
C GLN A 145 -8.23 -1.24 6.40
N ILE A 146 -8.15 -0.91 5.11
CA ILE A 146 -9.23 -0.20 4.42
C ILE A 146 -10.52 -1.02 4.39
N ILE A 147 -10.42 -2.34 4.16
CA ILE A 147 -11.56 -3.26 4.20
C ILE A 147 -12.16 -3.31 5.61
N GLU A 148 -11.32 -3.46 6.65
CA GLU A 148 -11.75 -3.52 8.05
C GLU A 148 -12.44 -2.22 8.49
N ASP A 149 -11.86 -1.06 8.16
CA ASP A 149 -12.41 0.26 8.49
C ASP A 149 -13.71 0.56 7.73
N ALA A 150 -13.77 0.21 6.44
CA ALA A 150 -15.00 0.34 5.65
C ALA A 150 -16.12 -0.57 6.19
N ALA A 151 -15.81 -1.83 6.50
CA ALA A 151 -16.77 -2.79 7.03
C ALA A 151 -17.33 -2.35 8.38
N THR A 152 -16.50 -1.75 9.24
CA THR A 152 -16.94 -1.17 10.52
C THR A 152 -17.99 -0.07 10.33
N ALA A 153 -17.95 0.65 9.21
CA ALA A 153 -18.93 1.67 8.83
C ALA A 153 -20.08 1.13 7.94
N GLY A 154 -20.17 -0.19 7.73
CA GLY A 154 -21.18 -0.82 6.87
C GLY A 154 -20.91 -0.70 5.36
N LEU A 155 -19.72 -0.22 4.97
CA LEU A 155 -19.31 -0.05 3.58
C LEU A 155 -18.47 -1.25 3.11
N ALA A 156 -18.43 -1.46 1.79
CA ALA A 156 -17.56 -2.44 1.15
C ALA A 156 -16.85 -1.83 -0.06
N LEU A 157 -15.59 -2.22 -0.28
CA LEU A 157 -14.90 -1.89 -1.52
C LEU A 157 -15.53 -2.68 -2.69
N PRO A 158 -15.81 -2.05 -3.84
CA PRO A 158 -16.39 -2.75 -4.98
C PRO A 158 -15.54 -3.94 -5.45
N HIS A 159 -14.23 -3.73 -5.55
CA HIS A 159 -13.27 -4.73 -6.02
C HIS A 159 -11.92 -4.58 -5.31
N THR A 160 -11.24 -5.71 -5.15
CA THR A 160 -9.91 -5.79 -4.53
C THR A 160 -9.05 -6.80 -5.29
N PRO A 161 -7.73 -6.60 -5.40
CA PRO A 161 -6.83 -7.68 -5.76
C PRO A 161 -6.84 -8.80 -4.72
N TYR A 162 -6.34 -9.97 -5.11
CA TYR A 162 -6.28 -11.16 -4.25
C TYR A 162 -5.51 -10.95 -2.94
N TRP A 163 -4.40 -10.20 -2.98
CA TRP A 163 -3.53 -10.01 -1.81
C TRP A 163 -3.77 -8.65 -1.15
N TRP A 164 -4.26 -8.68 0.09
CA TRP A 164 -4.66 -7.48 0.87
C TRP A 164 -3.51 -6.78 1.62
N GLY A 165 -2.26 -7.22 1.46
CA GLY A 165 -1.09 -6.56 2.05
C GLY A 165 -0.70 -5.26 1.34
N LEU A 166 -1.25 -5.01 0.16
CA LEU A 166 -0.90 -3.86 -0.68
C LEU A 166 -1.37 -2.54 -0.04
N THR A 167 -0.53 -1.51 -0.06
CA THR A 167 -0.89 -0.16 0.37
C THR A 167 -1.68 0.57 -0.71
N ILE A 168 -2.62 1.46 -0.37
CA ILE A 168 -3.42 2.20 -1.37
C ILE A 168 -2.58 3.00 -2.36
N GLY A 169 -1.47 3.61 -1.92
CA GLY A 169 -0.56 4.34 -2.80
C GLY A 169 0.05 3.42 -3.84
N GLY A 170 0.52 2.23 -3.41
CA GLY A 170 1.01 1.18 -4.31
C GLY A 170 -0.06 0.68 -5.28
N LEU A 171 -1.27 0.40 -4.80
CA LEU A 171 -2.41 -0.04 -5.63
C LEU A 171 -2.72 0.95 -6.75
N LEU A 172 -2.77 2.24 -6.40
CA LEU A 172 -3.02 3.33 -7.32
C LEU A 172 -1.87 3.51 -8.32
N SER A 173 -0.62 3.46 -7.85
CA SER A 173 0.57 3.67 -8.70
C SER A 173 0.81 2.56 -9.71
N THR A 174 0.41 1.31 -9.45
CA THR A 174 0.75 0.16 -10.32
C THR A 174 -0.45 -0.44 -11.05
N GLY A 175 -1.64 0.16 -10.95
CA GLY A 175 -2.82 -0.34 -11.66
C GLY A 175 -3.35 -1.67 -11.12
N ALA A 176 -3.25 -1.90 -9.80
CA ALA A 176 -3.68 -3.17 -9.21
C ALA A 176 -5.21 -3.37 -9.32
N HIS A 177 -5.62 -4.60 -9.64
CA HIS A 177 -7.00 -4.92 -9.97
C HIS A 177 -7.43 -6.33 -9.51
N GLY A 178 -8.74 -6.53 -9.39
CA GLY A 178 -9.37 -7.85 -9.22
C GLY A 178 -9.72 -8.50 -10.58
N SER A 179 -10.66 -9.44 -10.58
CA SER A 179 -11.09 -10.20 -11.77
C SER A 179 -12.49 -9.84 -12.30
N SER A 180 -13.17 -8.85 -11.70
CA SER A 180 -14.51 -8.43 -12.14
C SER A 180 -14.52 -7.87 -13.56
N LEU A 181 -15.58 -8.16 -14.31
CA LEU A 181 -15.86 -7.56 -15.62
C LEU A 181 -17.04 -6.57 -15.56
N TRP A 182 -17.52 -6.26 -14.35
CA TRP A 182 -18.72 -5.46 -14.11
C TRP A 182 -18.37 -4.06 -13.59
N GLY A 183 -19.35 -3.17 -13.56
CA GLY A 183 -19.21 -1.82 -13.00
C GLY A 183 -18.27 -0.94 -13.81
N LYS A 184 -17.36 -0.23 -13.14
CA LYS A 184 -16.34 0.62 -13.77
C LYS A 184 -15.06 -0.14 -14.17
N GLY A 185 -15.02 -1.46 -13.97
CA GLY A 185 -13.81 -2.28 -14.05
C GLY A 185 -13.39 -2.81 -12.69
N SER A 186 -12.37 -3.67 -12.66
CA SER A 186 -11.86 -4.31 -11.44
C SER A 186 -10.67 -3.58 -10.81
N SER A 187 -10.18 -2.51 -11.42
CA SER A 187 -9.00 -1.80 -10.92
C SER A 187 -9.35 -0.87 -9.78
N VAL A 188 -8.52 -0.87 -8.73
CA VAL A 188 -8.76 -0.03 -7.55
C VAL A 188 -8.75 1.47 -7.94
N HIS A 189 -7.92 1.84 -8.92
CA HIS A 189 -7.79 3.21 -9.40
C HIS A 189 -9.02 3.73 -10.17
N ASP A 190 -9.92 2.85 -10.65
CA ASP A 190 -11.17 3.25 -11.31
C ASP A 190 -12.18 3.87 -10.33
N TYR A 191 -12.01 3.59 -9.03
CA TYR A 191 -12.87 4.05 -7.94
C TYR A 191 -12.26 5.20 -7.12
N VAL A 192 -11.08 5.70 -7.50
CA VAL A 192 -10.46 6.88 -6.87
C VAL A 192 -11.18 8.15 -7.29
N VAL A 193 -11.57 8.95 -6.28
CA VAL A 193 -12.27 10.22 -6.47
C VAL A 193 -11.39 11.44 -6.17
N ALA A 194 -10.42 11.30 -5.26
CA ALA A 194 -9.50 12.39 -4.92
C ALA A 194 -8.14 11.84 -4.46
N VAL A 195 -7.09 12.61 -4.70
CA VAL A 195 -5.70 12.25 -4.34
C VAL A 195 -5.00 13.48 -3.77
N LYS A 196 -4.26 13.30 -2.68
CA LYS A 196 -3.23 14.25 -2.24
C LYS A 196 -1.87 13.62 -2.45
N MET A 197 -0.94 14.40 -3.00
CA MET A 197 0.42 13.94 -3.21
C MET A 197 1.43 15.08 -3.10
N VAL A 198 2.66 14.74 -2.72
CA VAL A 198 3.77 15.67 -2.65
C VAL A 198 4.71 15.40 -3.82
N SER A 199 4.90 16.40 -4.68
CA SER A 199 5.88 16.36 -5.78
C SER A 199 7.09 17.26 -5.48
N PRO A 200 8.25 17.01 -6.10
CA PRO A 200 9.31 18.02 -6.16
C PRO A 200 8.79 19.37 -6.66
N GLY A 201 9.26 20.46 -6.08
CA GLY A 201 8.88 21.84 -6.43
C GLY A 201 10.10 22.73 -6.70
N GLY A 202 9.85 23.94 -7.19
CA GLY A 202 10.88 24.98 -7.29
C GLY A 202 11.22 25.61 -5.94
N SER A 203 12.20 26.52 -5.92
CA SER A 203 12.59 27.24 -4.70
C SER A 203 11.46 28.10 -4.12
N GLU A 204 10.57 28.61 -4.97
CA GLU A 204 9.37 29.37 -4.63
C GLU A 204 8.33 28.54 -3.86
N ASP A 205 8.29 27.23 -4.12
CA ASP A 205 7.46 26.27 -3.40
C ASP A 205 8.22 25.69 -2.18
N GLY A 206 9.43 26.16 -1.86
CA GLY A 206 10.26 25.57 -0.81
C GLY A 206 10.80 24.17 -1.17
N TYR A 207 11.00 23.88 -2.46
CA TYR A 207 11.48 22.63 -3.04
C TYR A 207 10.52 21.42 -2.99
N ALA A 208 9.31 21.58 -2.45
CA ALA A 208 8.27 20.55 -2.48
C ALA A 208 6.90 21.19 -2.64
N LYS A 209 6.00 20.54 -3.40
CA LYS A 209 4.65 21.05 -3.65
C LYS A 209 3.60 20.02 -3.26
N LEU A 210 2.68 20.42 -2.39
CA LEU A 210 1.47 19.64 -2.12
C LEU A 210 0.48 19.85 -3.26
N ARG A 211 0.05 18.75 -3.87
CA ARG A 211 -0.98 18.72 -4.91
C ARG A 211 -2.22 18.05 -4.33
N THR A 212 -3.31 18.80 -4.28
CA THR A 212 -4.64 18.26 -3.95
C THR A 212 -5.43 18.17 -5.24
N ILE A 213 -5.72 16.95 -5.66
CA ILE A 213 -6.41 16.64 -6.91
C ILE A 213 -7.83 16.20 -6.55
N LEU A 214 -8.81 16.96 -7.01
CA LEU A 214 -10.22 16.82 -6.69
C LEU A 214 -10.99 16.10 -7.81
N PRO A 215 -12.23 15.62 -7.55
CA PRO A 215 -13.02 14.88 -8.53
C PRO A 215 -13.33 15.62 -9.83
N ASP A 216 -13.30 16.95 -9.84
CA ASP A 216 -13.53 17.78 -11.02
C ASP A 216 -12.29 17.88 -11.94
N ASP A 217 -11.08 17.59 -11.42
CA ASP A 217 -9.83 17.62 -12.17
C ASP A 217 -9.45 16.23 -12.71
N GLN A 218 -10.25 15.74 -13.67
CA GLN A 218 -10.07 14.41 -14.26
C GLN A 218 -8.73 14.24 -14.97
N ASN A 219 -8.15 15.31 -15.52
CA ASN A 219 -6.86 15.24 -16.21
C ASN A 219 -5.72 14.92 -15.24
N HIS A 220 -5.65 15.61 -14.10
CA HIS A 220 -4.64 15.32 -13.09
C HIS A 220 -4.92 14.01 -12.34
N LEU A 221 -6.19 13.63 -12.15
CA LEU A 221 -6.52 12.31 -11.61
C LEU A 221 -5.99 11.21 -12.53
N ASN A 222 -6.21 11.31 -13.84
CA ASN A 222 -5.72 10.33 -14.81
C ASN A 222 -4.19 10.27 -14.84
N ALA A 223 -3.50 11.38 -14.63
CA ALA A 223 -2.04 11.40 -14.51
C ALA A 223 -1.55 10.74 -13.21
N ALA A 224 -2.24 10.94 -12.09
CA ALA A 224 -1.87 10.36 -10.79
C ALA A 224 -2.10 8.84 -10.76
N LYS A 225 -3.15 8.37 -11.45
CA LYS A 225 -3.45 6.94 -11.63
C LYS A 225 -2.36 6.25 -12.44
N VAL A 226 -1.91 5.09 -11.97
CA VAL A 226 -0.89 4.27 -12.65
C VAL A 226 0.42 5.04 -12.92
N SER A 227 0.78 5.93 -12.00
CA SER A 227 1.96 6.81 -12.11
C SER A 227 3.30 6.12 -11.88
N LEU A 228 3.33 4.83 -11.47
CA LEU A 228 4.54 4.08 -11.12
C LEU A 228 5.43 4.75 -10.05
N GLY A 229 4.89 5.73 -9.32
CA GLY A 229 5.61 6.51 -8.31
C GLY A 229 6.58 7.56 -8.88
N VAL A 230 6.47 7.96 -10.15
CA VAL A 230 7.41 8.95 -10.75
C VAL A 230 6.99 10.41 -10.56
N LEU A 231 5.73 10.65 -10.19
CA LEU A 231 5.16 12.00 -10.07
C LEU A 231 5.27 12.60 -8.65
N GLY A 232 5.55 11.76 -7.65
CA GLY A 232 5.65 12.18 -6.25
C GLY A 232 5.18 11.11 -5.27
N VAL A 233 5.08 11.49 -4.00
CA VAL A 233 4.63 10.63 -2.90
C VAL A 233 3.13 10.84 -2.70
N ILE A 234 2.32 9.80 -2.92
CA ILE A 234 0.88 9.84 -2.62
C ILE A 234 0.70 9.81 -1.10
N THR A 235 0.15 10.89 -0.53
CA THR A 235 -0.03 11.05 0.92
C THR A 235 -1.42 10.66 1.37
N GLN A 236 -2.43 10.87 0.53
CA GLN A 236 -3.83 10.52 0.83
C GLN A 236 -4.56 10.12 -0.45
N VAL A 237 -5.44 9.12 -0.34
CA VAL A 237 -6.33 8.70 -1.43
C VAL A 237 -7.75 8.62 -0.88
N SER A 238 -8.72 9.12 -1.65
CA SER A 238 -10.14 8.91 -1.39
C SER A 238 -10.72 8.01 -2.46
N ILE A 239 -11.39 6.94 -2.04
CA ILE A 239 -12.02 5.95 -2.93
C ILE A 239 -13.51 5.80 -2.61
N PHE A 240 -14.29 5.51 -3.64
CA PHE A 240 -15.69 5.17 -3.50
C PHE A 240 -15.84 3.75 -2.92
N ALA A 241 -16.73 3.59 -1.94
CA ALA A 241 -17.07 2.34 -1.27
C ALA A 241 -18.60 2.20 -1.24
N VAL A 242 -19.12 1.04 -1.64
CA VAL A 242 -20.57 0.81 -1.87
C VAL A 242 -21.23 0.01 -0.73
N PHE A 243 -22.56 0.11 -0.61
CA PHE A 243 -23.41 -0.71 0.27
C PHE A 243 -24.08 -1.89 -0.48
N PRO A 244 -24.51 -2.98 0.22
CA PRO A 244 -24.10 -3.44 1.54
C PRO A 244 -23.04 -4.55 1.43
N SER A 245 -22.20 -4.64 2.46
CA SER A 245 -21.47 -5.85 2.80
C SER A 245 -22.45 -7.01 2.98
N LEU A 246 -22.81 -7.70 1.90
CA LEU A 246 -23.26 -9.08 2.00
C LEU A 246 -22.05 -9.83 2.55
N LEU A 247 -22.15 -10.20 3.83
CA LEU A 247 -21.37 -11.28 4.40
C LEU A 247 -21.40 -12.43 3.38
N ILE A 248 -20.28 -12.60 2.68
CA ILE A 248 -20.04 -13.75 1.81
C ILE A 248 -19.77 -14.95 2.70
#